data_AF-A0A656ARW9-F1
#
_entry.id   AF-A0A656ARW9-F1
#
_cell.length_a   1.000
_cell.length_b   1.000
_cell.length_c   1.000
_cell.angle_alpha   90.00
_cell.angle_beta   90.00
_cell.angle_gamma   90.00
#
_symmetry.space_group_name_H-M   'P 1'
#
loop_
_entity.id
_entity.type
_entity.pdbx_description
1 polymer ?
#
loop_
_entity_poly.entity_id
_entity_poly.type
_entity_poly.pdbx_seq_one_letter_code
_entity_poly.pdbx_strand_id
1 'polypeptide(L)'
;MTDTFSAQYVPGTLVIQAQHQKANWAAVLNRLHRGMGTGLGWQLFSDLAAVAMLLLALTSLLMWTKLHGSPKRAGWLLIGGSVATTLFAIFG
;
A
#
# COMPACT_ATOMS: atom_id res chain seq x y z
N MET A 1 1.59 27.86 -2.95
CA MET A 1 0.42 26.97 -2.86
C MET A 1 0.12 26.51 -4.27
N THR A 2 0.18 25.21 -4.54
CA THR A 2 0.05 24.68 -5.91
C THR A 2 -1.39 24.25 -6.14
N ASP A 3 -2.16 25.08 -6.82
CA ASP A 3 -3.52 24.74 -7.21
C ASP A 3 -3.48 23.90 -8.49
N THR A 4 -4.09 22.71 -8.45
CA THR A 4 -4.13 21.82 -9.61
C THR A 4 -5.50 21.90 -10.25
N PHE A 5 -5.56 22.21 -11.54
CA PHE A 5 -6.80 22.27 -12.31
C PHE A 5 -6.82 21.12 -13.30
N SER A 6 -7.88 20.31 -13.29
CA SER A 6 -8.12 19.29 -14.31
C SER A 6 -9.51 19.51 -14.92
N ALA A 7 -9.60 19.38 -16.24
CA ALA A 7 -10.84 19.49 -16.98
C ALA A 7 -11.05 18.19 -17.76
N GLN A 8 -12.20 17.55 -17.59
CA GLN A 8 -12.55 16.32 -18.30
C GLN A 8 -13.81 16.55 -19.13
N TYR A 9 -13.77 16.11 -20.39
CA TYR A 9 -14.91 16.12 -21.29
C TYR A 9 -15.77 14.89 -21.03
N VAL A 10 -17.08 15.10 -20.88
CA VAL A 10 -18.05 14.00 -20.73
C VAL A 10 -18.62 13.67 -22.11
N PRO A 11 -18.37 12.49 -22.67
CA PRO A 11 -18.88 12.12 -24.00
C PRO A 11 -20.41 12.24 -24.07
N GLY A 12 -20.92 12.90 -25.10
CA GLY A 12 -22.36 13.07 -25.32
C GLY A 12 -22.98 14.27 -24.60
N THR A 13 -22.20 15.11 -23.92
CA THR A 13 -22.68 16.33 -23.27
C THR A 13 -21.83 17.54 -23.67
N LEU A 14 -22.42 18.72 -23.85
CA LEU A 14 -21.70 19.99 -24.08
C LEU A 14 -21.11 20.59 -22.78
N VAL A 15 -20.92 19.77 -21.74
CA VAL A 15 -20.53 20.20 -20.39
C VAL A 15 -19.10 19.74 -20.11
N ILE A 16 -18.28 20.66 -19.62
CA ILE A 16 -16.91 20.39 -19.19
C ILE A 16 -16.89 20.36 -17.66
N GLN A 17 -16.48 19.24 -17.06
CA GLN A 17 -16.28 19.18 -15.62
C GLN A 17 -14.88 19.66 -15.28
N ALA A 18 -14.78 20.83 -14.63
CA ALA A 18 -13.55 21.36 -14.09
C ALA A 18 -13.45 21.02 -12.60
N GLN A 19 -12.40 20.28 -12.22
CA GLN A 19 -12.06 19.96 -10.85
C GLN A 19 -10.89 20.86 -10.41
N HIS A 20 -11.11 21.64 -9.36
CA HIS A 20 -10.08 22.43 -8.71
C HIS A 20 -9.63 21.72 -7.43
N GLN A 21 -8.41 21.18 -7.44
CA GLN A 21 -7.83 20.49 -6.30
C GLN A 21 -6.83 21.41 -5.61
N LYS A 22 -7.18 21.86 -4.40
CA LYS A 22 -6.26 22.59 -3.52
C LYS A 22 -5.23 21.63 -2.93
N ALA A 23 -3.96 22.05 -2.92
CA ALA A 23 -2.91 21.28 -2.24
C ALA A 23 -3.16 21.27 -0.73
N ASN A 24 -3.56 20.12 -0.21
CA ASN A 24 -3.65 19.83 1.22
C ASN A 24 -2.60 18.78 1.62
N TRP A 25 -2.15 18.79 2.87
CA TRP A 25 -1.18 17.83 3.42
C TRP A 25 -1.61 16.38 3.23
N ALA A 26 -2.90 16.08 3.43
CA ALA A 26 -3.46 14.75 3.17
C ALA A 26 -3.29 14.32 1.71
N ALA A 27 -3.45 15.25 0.75
CA ALA A 27 -3.27 14.97 -0.67
C ALA A 27 -1.79 14.72 -1.03
N VAL A 28 -0.87 15.44 -0.37
CA VAL A 28 0.58 15.21 -0.51
C VAL A 28 0.97 13.84 0.03
N LEU A 29 0.52 13.50 1.25
CA LEU A 29 0.74 12.19 1.85
C LEU A 29 0.17 11.07 0.99
N ASN A 30 -1.03 11.25 0.44
CA ASN A 30 -1.64 10.26 -0.45
C ASN A 30 -0.83 10.07 -1.75
N ARG A 31 -0.30 11.15 -2.34
CA ARG A 31 0.58 11.08 -3.52
C ARG A 31 1.88 10.34 -3.18
N LEU A 32 2.49 10.63 -2.03
CA LEU A 32 3.71 9.99 -1.56
C LEU A 32 3.50 8.50 -1.25
N HIS A 33 2.42 8.16 -0.55
CA HIS A 33 2.04 6.80 -0.20
C HIS A 33 1.77 5.94 -1.44
N ARG A 34 1.07 6.48 -2.45
CA ARG A 34 0.86 5.80 -3.73
C ARG A 34 2.09 5.83 -4.65
N GLY A 35 3.18 6.50 -4.26
CA GLY A 35 4.37 6.68 -5.11
C GLY A 35 4.11 7.44 -6.41
N MET A 36 3.07 8.28 -6.46
CA MET A 36 2.71 9.00 -7.69
C MET A 36 3.66 10.17 -7.94
N GLY A 37 4.38 10.14 -9.06
CA GLY A 37 5.35 11.17 -9.44
C GLY A 37 6.67 11.12 -8.66
N THR A 38 6.92 10.03 -7.93
CA THR A 38 8.18 9.81 -7.21
C THR A 38 9.15 9.01 -8.07
N GLY A 39 10.43 9.41 -8.14
CA GLY A 39 11.45 8.74 -8.96
C GLY A 39 11.99 7.44 -8.35
N LEU A 40 12.96 6.81 -9.04
CA LEU A 40 13.57 5.52 -8.67
C LEU A 40 14.06 5.44 -7.22
N GLY A 41 14.61 6.53 -6.67
CA GLY A 41 15.11 6.54 -5.29
C GLY A 41 14.01 6.27 -4.24
N TRP A 42 12.80 6.78 -4.47
CA TRP A 42 11.66 6.54 -3.58
C TRP A 42 11.15 5.11 -3.66
N GLN A 43 11.19 4.55 -4.87
CA GLN A 43 10.78 3.17 -5.12
C GLN A 43 11.70 2.19 -4.39
N LEU A 44 13.02 2.36 -4.52
CA LEU A 44 14.00 1.54 -3.80
C LEU A 44 13.90 1.69 -2.27
N PHE A 45 13.69 2.92 -1.78
CA PHE A 45 13.46 3.16 -0.35
C PHE A 45 12.22 2.43 0.16
N SER A 46 11.12 2.49 -0.60
CA SER A 46 9.86 1.83 -0.26
C SER A 46 9.98 0.31 -0.30
N ASP A 47 10.71 -0.23 -1.29
CA ASP A 47 10.99 -1.66 -1.39
C ASP A 47 11.80 -2.15 -0.18
N LEU A 48 12.84 -1.41 0.21
CA LEU A 48 13.64 -1.74 1.38
C LEU A 48 12.82 -1.66 2.68
N ALA A 49 11.95 -0.66 2.81
CA ALA A 49 11.05 -0.53 3.95
C ALA A 49 10.07 -1.72 4.03
N ALA A 50 9.51 -2.15 2.89
CA ALA A 50 8.64 -3.32 2.82
C ALA A 50 9.38 -4.61 3.22
N VAL A 51 10.61 -4.80 2.73
CA VAL A 51 11.46 -5.94 3.10
C VAL A 51 11.79 -5.92 4.59
N ALA A 52 12.12 -4.76 5.17
CA ALA A 52 12.40 -4.62 6.59
C ALA A 52 11.18 -4.99 7.46
N MET A 53 9.98 -4.55 7.08
CA MET A 53 8.73 -4.90 7.78
C MET A 53 8.43 -6.40 7.69
N LEU A 54 8.68 -7.02 6.53
CA LEU A 54 8.53 -8.47 6.36
C LEU A 54 9.50 -9.24 7.26
N LEU A 55 10.79 -8.85 7.28
CA LEU A 55 11.79 -9.46 8.14
C LEU A 55 11.46 -9.29 9.63
N LEU A 56 10.95 -8.12 10.02
CA LEU A 56 10.50 -7.89 11.39
C LEU A 56 9.34 -8.81 11.75
N ALA A 57 8.32 -8.93 10.88
CA ALA A 57 7.19 -9.82 11.10
C ALA A 57 7.63 -11.29 11.22
N LEU A 58 8.54 -11.74 10.34
CA LEU A 58 9.13 -13.08 10.40
C LEU A 58 9.92 -13.28 11.70
N THR A 59 10.72 -12.30 12.10
CA THR A 59 11.52 -12.37 13.34
C THR A 59 10.61 -12.43 14.57
N SER A 60 9.55 -11.62 14.63
CA SER A 60 8.53 -11.67 15.68
C SER A 60 7.87 -13.05 15.74
N LEU A 61 7.53 -13.63 14.59
CA LEU A 61 6.95 -14.97 14.52
C LEU A 61 7.93 -16.05 15.00
N LEU A 62 9.21 -15.97 14.60
CA LEU A 62 10.26 -16.88 15.05
C LEU A 62 10.46 -16.78 16.58
N MET A 63 10.53 -15.58 17.12
CA MET A 63 10.68 -15.35 18.55
C MET A 63 9.48 -15.86 19.35
N TRP A 64 8.26 -15.72 18.82
CA TRP A 64 7.06 -16.31 19.40
C TRP A 64 7.11 -17.84 19.47
N THR A 65 7.67 -18.51 18.45
CA THR A 65 7.85 -19.98 18.50
C THR A 65 8.86 -20.43 19.55
N LYS A 66 9.87 -19.61 19.84
CA LYS A 66 10.88 -19.94 20.86
C LYS A 66 10.36 -19.72 22.28
N LEU A 67 9.46 -18.75 22.48
CA LEU A 67 9.02 -18.34 23.82
C LEU A 67 7.69 -19.00 24.26
N HIS A 68 6.73 -19.22 23.36
CA HIS A 68 5.38 -19.69 23.74
C HIS A 68 4.70 -20.65 22.74
N GLY A 69 5.12 -20.68 21.46
CA GLY A 69 4.38 -21.38 20.40
C GLY A 69 5.05 -22.64 19.87
N SER A 70 4.33 -23.77 19.80
CA SER A 70 4.81 -24.91 19.01
C SER A 70 5.02 -24.50 17.54
N PRO A 71 6.11 -24.94 16.86
CA PRO A 71 6.40 -24.57 15.46
C PRO A 71 5.24 -24.89 14.50
N LYS A 72 4.41 -25.89 14.83
CA LYS A 72 3.18 -26.21 14.10
C LYS A 72 2.19 -25.05 14.03
N ARG A 73 2.02 -24.26 15.10
CA ARG A 73 1.09 -23.12 15.15
C ARG A 73 1.55 -21.96 14.26
N ALA A 74 2.86 -21.69 14.21
CA ALA A 74 3.41 -20.70 13.30
C ALA A 74 3.22 -21.10 11.82
N GLY A 75 3.40 -22.39 11.50
CA GLY A 75 3.10 -22.91 10.16
C GLY A 75 1.64 -22.70 9.75
N TRP A 76 0.69 -22.97 10.65
CA TRP A 76 -0.73 -22.71 10.40
C TRP A 76 -1.06 -21.22 10.20
N LEU A 77 -0.40 -20.31 10.93
CA LEU A 77 -0.57 -18.87 10.74
C LEU A 77 -0.04 -18.40 9.38
N LEU A 78 1.10 -18.92 8.94
CA LEU A 78 1.65 -18.59 7.62
C LEU A 78 0.77 -19.10 6.49
N ILE A 79 0.31 -20.34 6.57
CA ILE A 79 -0.59 -20.93 5.57
C ILE A 79 -1.93 -20.18 5.57
N GLY A 80 -2.52 -19.97 6.75
CA GLY A 80 -3.79 -19.23 6.89
C GLY A 80 -3.70 -17.80 6.35
N GLY A 81 -2.62 -17.09 6.68
CA GLY A 81 -2.36 -15.74 6.16
C GLY A 81 -2.16 -15.72 4.65
N SER A 82 -1.39 -16.66 4.09
CA SER A 82 -1.15 -16.75 2.65
C SER A 82 -2.43 -17.07 1.88
N VAL A 83 -3.22 -18.05 2.34
CA VAL A 83 -4.51 -18.41 1.73
C VAL A 83 -5.49 -17.24 1.79
N ALA A 84 -5.59 -16.55 2.92
CA ALA A 84 -6.47 -15.38 3.05
C ALA A 84 -6.07 -14.26 2.06
N THR A 85 -4.76 -14.03 1.89
CA THR A 85 -4.26 -13.01 0.96
C THR A 85 -4.55 -13.40 -0.49
N THR A 86 -4.36 -14.67 -0.86
CA THR A 86 -4.68 -15.16 -2.21
C THR A 86 -6.18 -15.11 -2.51
N LEU A 87 -7.03 -15.49 -1.55
CA LEU A 87 -8.48 -15.39 -1.71
C LEU A 87 -8.91 -13.93 -1.86
N PHE A 88 -8.36 -13.02 -1.06
CA PHE A 88 -8.63 -11.59 -1.20
C PHE A 88 -8.19 -11.06 -2.57
N ALA A 89 -7.03 -11.47 -3.09
CA ALA A 89 -6.57 -11.04 -4.41
C ALA A 89 -7.42 -11.59 -5.58
N ILE A 90 -8.09 -12.73 -5.39
CA ILE A 90 -8.94 -13.36 -6.41
C ILE A 90 -10.37 -12.80 -6.39
N PHE A 91 -10.90 -12.51 -5.20
CA PHE A 91 -12.31 -12.12 -5.02
C PHE A 91 -12.52 -10.63 -4.67
N GLY A 92 -11.46 -9.89 -4.35
CA GLY A 92 -11.49 -8.49 -3.91
C GLY A 92 -11.13 -7.49 -5.00
#